data_AF-A0A662UVU5-F1
#
_entry.id   AF-A0A662UVU5-F1
#
_cell.length_a   1.000
_cell.length_b   1.000
_cell.length_c   1.000
_cell.angle_alpha   90.00
_cell.angle_beta   90.00
_cell.angle_gamma   90.00
#
_symmetry.space_group_name_H-M   'P 1'
#
loop_
_entity.id
_entity.type
_entity.pdbx_description
1 polymer ?
#
loop_
_entity_poly.entity_id
_entity_poly.type
_entity_poly.pdbx_seq_one_letter_code
_entity_poly.pdbx_strand_id
1 'polypeptide(L)'
;VLVAVGNEDGFVGIGLGKARQLRVAIEKALIDAKLNIIPVRRGCGSWECSCGEPHSVPFVVRGVSGSVEVVLKPAPRGTGLVAGDVAKVILRLAGIQDVWTWSRGETRTTVNFAKAVYDALRNTNKFVTPVDWEKKV
;
A
#
# COMPACT_ATOMS: atom_id res chain seq x y z
N VAL A 1 -14.98 11.92 3.11
CA VAL A 1 -15.07 10.55 2.58
C VAL A 1 -13.70 10.16 2.06
N LEU A 2 -13.24 8.95 2.39
CA LEU A 2 -12.01 8.37 1.86
C LEU A 2 -12.39 7.28 0.85
N VAL A 3 -11.77 7.29 -0.31
CA VAL A 3 -11.96 6.27 -1.35
C VAL A 3 -10.59 5.72 -1.72
N ALA A 4 -10.50 4.41 -1.87
CA ALA A 4 -9.35 3.72 -2.44
C ALA A 4 -9.75 3.15 -3.81
N VAL A 5 -8.84 3.26 -4.77
CA VAL A 5 -8.98 2.73 -6.14
C VAL A 5 -7.74 1.90 -6.43
N GLY A 6 -7.88 0.77 -7.10
CA GLY A 6 -6.76 -0.02 -7.56
C GLY A 6 -7.19 -1.10 -8.54
N ASN A 7 -6.23 -1.69 -9.24
CA ASN A 7 -6.45 -2.67 -10.28
C ASN A 7 -5.99 -4.09 -9.89
N GLU A 8 -5.66 -4.32 -8.62
CA GLU A 8 -5.15 -5.60 -8.09
C GLU A 8 -3.84 -6.08 -8.76
N ASP A 9 -3.22 -5.25 -9.59
CA ASP A 9 -2.03 -5.58 -10.36
C ASP A 9 -0.88 -4.59 -10.12
N GLY A 10 -0.81 -4.05 -8.91
CA GLY A 10 0.25 -3.13 -8.52
C GLY A 10 -0.03 -1.66 -8.81
N PHE A 11 -1.28 -1.25 -9.02
CA PHE A 11 -1.65 0.17 -9.02
C PHE A 11 -2.67 0.46 -7.92
N VAL A 12 -2.38 1.49 -7.11
CA VAL A 12 -3.26 1.95 -6.04
C VAL A 12 -3.31 3.47 -6.03
N GLY A 13 -4.49 4.02 -5.80
CA GLY A 13 -4.70 5.42 -5.47
C GLY A 13 -5.62 5.56 -4.28
N ILE A 14 -5.37 6.58 -3.46
CA ILE A 14 -6.29 7.01 -2.40
C ILE A 14 -6.71 8.44 -2.65
N GLY A 15 -7.96 8.77 -2.33
CA GLY A 15 -8.49 10.11 -2.51
C GLY A 15 -9.40 10.52 -1.36
N LEU A 16 -9.39 11.81 -1.06
CA LEU A 16 -10.24 12.38 0.00
C LEU A 16 -11.17 13.45 -0.57
N GLY A 17 -12.47 13.23 -0.40
CA GLY A 17 -13.50 14.15 -0.83
C GLY A 17 -14.30 14.71 0.34
N LYS A 18 -14.55 16.02 0.32
CA LYS A 18 -15.44 16.73 1.26
C LYS A 18 -16.45 17.56 0.47
N ALA A 19 -17.72 17.35 0.73
CA ALA A 19 -18.82 18.13 0.19
C ALA A 19 -20.01 18.10 1.16
N ARG A 20 -21.00 18.98 0.96
CA ARG A 20 -22.20 19.04 1.80
C ARG A 20 -23.15 17.85 1.55
N GLN A 21 -23.18 17.35 0.32
CA GLN A 21 -23.91 16.14 -0.07
C GLN A 21 -22.94 14.96 -0.20
N LEU A 22 -23.37 13.78 0.25
CA LEU A 22 -22.53 12.58 0.29
C LEU A 22 -22.10 12.13 -1.11
N ARG A 23 -23.03 12.08 -2.07
CA ARG A 23 -22.76 11.61 -3.44
C ARG A 23 -21.66 12.43 -4.12
N VAL A 24 -21.79 13.75 -4.04
CA VAL A 24 -20.80 14.71 -4.57
C VAL A 24 -19.44 14.54 -3.87
N ALA A 25 -19.42 14.22 -2.58
CA ALA A 25 -18.16 13.96 -1.87
C ALA A 25 -17.47 12.68 -2.35
N ILE A 26 -18.22 11.63 -2.70
CA ILE A 26 -17.69 10.38 -3.25
C ILE A 26 -17.12 10.62 -4.64
N GLU A 27 -17.84 11.34 -5.51
CA GLU A 27 -17.37 11.65 -6.86
C GLU A 27 -16.07 12.45 -6.84
N LYS A 28 -15.97 13.45 -5.96
CA LYS A 28 -14.72 14.20 -5.74
C LYS A 28 -13.58 13.32 -5.24
N ALA A 29 -13.86 12.44 -4.27
CA ALA A 29 -12.86 11.51 -3.75
C ALA A 29 -12.38 10.52 -4.83
N LEU A 30 -13.26 10.08 -5.73
CA LEU A 30 -12.92 9.18 -6.83
C LEU A 30 -12.00 9.86 -7.85
N ILE A 31 -12.29 11.11 -8.22
CA ILE A 31 -11.44 11.89 -9.13
C ILE A 31 -10.06 12.09 -8.50
N ASP A 32 -10.01 12.49 -7.22
CA ASP A 32 -8.76 12.66 -6.48
C ASP A 32 -7.96 11.36 -6.37
N ALA A 33 -8.62 10.22 -6.11
CA ALA A 33 -7.96 8.91 -6.06
C ALA A 33 -7.35 8.50 -7.41
N LYS A 34 -8.03 8.81 -8.52
CA LYS A 34 -7.52 8.52 -9.88
C LYS A 34 -6.33 9.39 -10.27
N LEU A 35 -6.27 10.63 -9.77
CA LEU A 35 -5.11 11.51 -9.98
C LEU A 35 -3.90 11.04 -9.15
N ASN A 36 -4.15 10.48 -7.96
CA ASN A 36 -3.12 10.01 -7.04
C ASN A 36 -2.83 8.50 -7.19
N ILE A 37 -2.73 7.99 -8.41
CA ILE A 37 -2.34 6.59 -8.63
C ILE A 37 -0.81 6.45 -8.52
N ILE A 38 -0.37 5.48 -7.72
CA ILE A 38 1.02 5.05 -7.63
C ILE A 38 1.19 3.63 -8.16
N PRO A 39 2.31 3.34 -8.86
CA PRO A 39 2.75 1.97 -9.07
C PRO A 39 3.26 1.40 -7.75
N VAL A 40 3.07 0.12 -7.51
CA VAL A 40 3.52 -0.61 -6.33
C VAL A 40 4.42 -1.73 -6.80
N ARG A 41 5.68 -1.67 -6.36
CA ARG A 41 6.63 -2.74 -6.63
C ARG A 41 6.32 -3.96 -5.78
N ARG A 42 5.98 -5.06 -6.45
CA ARG A 42 5.75 -6.37 -5.84
C ARG A 42 6.99 -7.25 -6.01
N GLY A 43 7.19 -8.20 -5.12
CA GLY A 43 8.31 -9.13 -5.19
C GLY A 43 8.24 -10.22 -4.13
N CYS A 44 9.11 -11.21 -4.27
CA CYS A 44 9.33 -12.23 -3.25
C CYS A 44 10.47 -11.76 -2.35
N GLY A 45 10.14 -10.99 -1.31
CA GLY A 45 11.13 -10.44 -0.37
C GLY A 45 11.41 -11.33 0.84
N SER A 46 10.68 -12.43 1.02
CA SER A 46 10.89 -13.33 2.16
C SER A 46 12.04 -14.28 1.85
N TRP A 47 13.01 -14.37 2.77
CA TRP A 47 14.11 -15.33 2.66
C TRP A 47 13.62 -16.78 2.65
N GLU A 48 12.43 -17.04 3.22
CA GLU A 48 11.86 -18.37 3.32
C GLU A 48 11.14 -18.85 2.04
N CYS A 49 10.89 -17.97 1.05
CA CYS A 49 10.22 -18.36 -0.21
C CYS A 49 11.16 -18.20 -1.41
N SER A 50 11.32 -19.27 -2.18
CA SER A 50 12.03 -19.28 -3.48
C SER A 50 11.06 -19.30 -4.68
N CYS A 51 9.80 -18.97 -4.44
CA CYS A 51 8.68 -19.14 -5.37
C CYS A 51 8.74 -18.21 -6.61
N GLY A 52 9.55 -17.15 -6.60
CA GLY A 52 9.76 -16.26 -7.76
C GLY A 52 8.55 -15.39 -8.16
N GLU A 53 7.35 -15.69 -7.67
CA GLU A 53 6.13 -14.93 -7.95
C GLU A 53 6.02 -13.66 -7.09
N PRO A 54 5.57 -12.53 -7.66
CA PRO A 54 5.43 -11.25 -6.97
C PRO A 54 4.15 -11.21 -6.11
N HIS A 55 4.14 -11.97 -5.01
CA HIS A 55 3.00 -12.08 -4.08
C HIS A 55 3.10 -11.15 -2.85
N SER A 56 4.31 -10.72 -2.49
CA SER A 56 4.60 -9.91 -1.31
C SER A 56 5.32 -8.59 -1.66
N VAL A 57 5.77 -7.87 -0.63
CA VAL A 57 6.63 -6.69 -0.75
C VAL A 57 8.09 -7.15 -0.84
N PRO A 58 8.94 -6.58 -1.71
CA PRO A 58 10.32 -7.02 -1.89
C PRO A 58 11.26 -6.76 -0.69
N PHE A 59 10.97 -5.75 0.14
CA PHE A 59 11.78 -5.41 1.30
C PHE A 59 10.90 -4.76 2.37
N VAL A 60 11.45 -4.60 3.57
CA VAL A 60 10.74 -3.93 4.66
C VAL A 60 10.57 -2.46 4.31
N VAL A 61 9.32 -2.00 4.21
CA VAL A 61 8.99 -0.59 3.94
C VAL A 61 8.31 0.02 5.14
N ARG A 62 8.63 1.29 5.39
CA ARG A 62 8.01 2.11 6.42
C ARG A 62 7.26 3.26 5.75
N GLY A 63 6.06 3.55 6.23
CA GLY A 63 5.27 4.70 5.83
C GLY A 63 4.76 5.42 7.06
N VAL A 64 4.75 6.75 7.00
CA VAL A 64 4.38 7.59 8.14
C VAL A 64 3.34 8.61 7.72
N SER A 65 2.30 8.77 8.53
CA SER A 65 1.33 9.85 8.37
C SER A 65 0.87 10.36 9.73
N GLY A 66 1.23 11.59 10.06
CA GLY A 66 1.00 12.17 11.38
C GLY A 66 1.75 11.38 12.46
N SER A 67 1.03 10.93 13.50
CA SER A 67 1.58 10.10 14.57
C SER A 67 1.60 8.60 14.25
N VAL A 68 1.03 8.19 13.11
CA VAL A 68 0.88 6.78 12.74
C VAL A 68 2.05 6.36 11.86
N GLU A 69 2.72 5.29 12.29
CA GLU A 69 3.74 4.60 11.53
C GLU A 69 3.24 3.20 11.16
N VAL A 70 3.38 2.83 9.89
CA VAL A 70 3.09 1.49 9.39
C VAL A 70 4.34 0.92 8.76
N VAL A 71 4.69 -0.29 9.15
CA VAL A 71 5.80 -1.07 8.61
C VAL A 71 5.21 -2.29 7.92
N LEU A 72 5.48 -2.44 6.62
CA LEU A 72 5.17 -3.64 5.87
C LEU A 72 6.44 -4.49 5.81
N LYS A 73 6.34 -5.75 6.22
CA LYS A 73 7.42 -6.73 6.15
C LYS A 73 7.05 -7.81 5.14
N PRO A 74 8.02 -8.31 4.36
CA PRO A 74 7.79 -9.45 3.48
C PRO A 74 7.31 -10.65 4.28
N ALA A 75 6.41 -11.43 3.70
CA ALA A 75 5.90 -12.66 4.29
C ALA A 75 6.05 -13.82 3.28
N PRO A 76 6.21 -15.07 3.74
CA PRO A 76 6.19 -16.23 2.87
C PRO A 76 4.78 -16.46 2.29
N ARG A 77 4.72 -17.22 1.19
CA ARG A 77 3.45 -17.54 0.51
C ARG A 77 2.50 -18.30 1.45
N GLY A 78 1.23 -17.91 1.45
CA GLY A 78 0.18 -18.57 2.23
C GLY A 78 -0.01 -17.99 3.64
N THR A 79 0.69 -16.90 3.97
CA THR A 79 0.47 -16.14 5.21
C THR A 79 -0.84 -15.34 5.16
N GLY A 80 -1.21 -14.86 3.98
CA GLY A 80 -2.30 -13.93 3.76
C GLY A 80 -1.99 -12.51 4.24
N LEU A 81 -3.01 -11.65 4.19
CA LEU A 81 -2.92 -10.24 4.59
C LEU A 81 -3.11 -10.09 6.11
N VAL A 82 -2.01 -10.10 6.85
CA VAL A 82 -1.99 -9.87 8.30
C VAL A 82 -1.93 -8.36 8.58
N ALA A 83 -3.07 -7.69 8.43
CA ALA A 83 -3.21 -6.25 8.63
C ALA A 83 -4.56 -5.86 9.25
N GLY A 84 -4.73 -4.59 9.66
CA GLY A 84 -6.06 -4.07 10.02
C GLY A 84 -6.97 -3.96 8.79
N ASP A 85 -8.29 -3.96 8.96
CA ASP A 85 -9.26 -4.06 7.86
C ASP A 85 -9.08 -2.97 6.78
N VAL A 86 -8.81 -1.73 7.19
CA VAL A 86 -8.54 -0.61 6.27
C VAL A 86 -7.29 -0.89 5.42
N ALA A 87 -6.22 -1.41 6.03
CA ALA A 87 -4.99 -1.75 5.33
C ALA A 87 -5.20 -2.95 4.41
N LYS A 88 -5.97 -3.97 4.82
CA LYS A 88 -6.28 -5.14 3.99
C LYS A 88 -6.92 -4.74 2.66
N VAL A 89 -7.86 -3.81 2.68
CA VAL A 89 -8.52 -3.32 1.45
C VAL A 89 -7.50 -2.67 0.52
N ILE A 90 -6.63 -1.80 1.04
CA ILE A 90 -5.61 -1.10 0.25
C ILE A 90 -4.58 -2.08 -0.32
N LEU A 91 -4.11 -3.02 0.50
CA LEU A 91 -3.11 -4.02 0.11
C LEU A 91 -3.65 -5.00 -0.94
N ARG A 92 -4.93 -5.39 -0.82
CA ARG A 92 -5.61 -6.21 -1.82
C ARG A 92 -5.71 -5.48 -3.16
N LEU A 93 -6.12 -4.21 -3.13
CA LEU A 93 -6.15 -3.37 -4.33
C LEU A 93 -4.76 -3.16 -4.96
N ALA A 94 -3.70 -3.28 -4.16
CA ALA A 94 -2.31 -3.27 -4.64
C ALA A 94 -1.86 -4.59 -5.28
N GLY A 95 -2.65 -5.65 -5.20
CA GLY A 95 -2.25 -6.97 -5.68
C GLY A 95 -1.24 -7.68 -4.79
N ILE A 96 -1.13 -7.27 -3.51
CA ILE A 96 -0.32 -7.95 -2.50
C ILE A 96 -1.21 -9.00 -1.84
N GLN A 97 -0.74 -10.23 -1.78
CA GLN A 97 -1.49 -11.36 -1.21
C GLN A 97 -1.00 -11.70 0.20
N ASP A 98 0.31 -11.62 0.42
CA ASP A 98 0.94 -11.98 1.69
C ASP A 98 1.77 -10.83 2.21
N VAL A 99 1.49 -10.36 3.43
CA VAL A 99 2.33 -9.36 4.10
C VAL A 99 2.13 -9.41 5.61
N TRP A 100 3.22 -9.19 6.34
CA TRP A 100 3.15 -8.87 7.76
C TRP A 100 3.12 -7.36 7.94
N THR A 101 2.22 -6.87 8.79
CA THR A 101 2.16 -5.45 9.10
C THR A 101 2.41 -5.20 10.58
N TRP A 102 3.12 -4.13 10.86
CA TRP A 102 3.29 -3.60 12.20
C TRP A 102 2.91 -2.13 12.20
N SER A 103 1.99 -1.74 13.07
CA SER A 103 1.55 -0.35 13.19
C SER A 103 1.87 0.20 14.57
N ARG A 104 2.36 1.44 14.63
CA ARG A 104 2.66 2.16 15.88
C ARG A 104 1.98 3.54 15.85
N GLY A 105 1.55 4.03 17.01
CA GLY A 105 0.88 5.33 17.16
C GLY A 105 -0.64 5.22 17.32
N GLU A 106 -1.36 6.33 17.10
CA GLU A 106 -2.82 6.40 17.26
C GLU A 106 -3.54 5.89 16.01
N THR A 107 -3.77 4.57 15.96
CA THR A 107 -4.37 3.90 14.80
C THR A 107 -5.89 4.06 14.69
N ARG A 108 -6.57 4.65 15.68
CA ARG A 108 -8.02 4.90 15.61
C ARG A 108 -8.40 5.85 14.48
N THR A 109 -7.49 6.73 14.08
CA THR A 109 -7.72 7.67 12.97
C THR A 109 -7.52 6.97 11.63
N THR A 110 -8.61 6.43 11.07
CA THR A 110 -8.60 5.65 9.82
C THR A 110 -8.00 6.40 8.62
N VAL A 111 -8.19 7.72 8.55
CA VAL A 111 -7.66 8.55 7.45
C VAL A 111 -6.14 8.59 7.47
N ASN A 112 -5.52 8.77 8.65
CA ASN A 112 -4.07 8.82 8.78
C ASN A 112 -3.47 7.43 8.59
N PHE A 113 -4.13 6.40 9.11
CA PHE A 113 -3.72 5.02 8.91
C PHE A 113 -3.70 4.63 7.43
N ALA A 114 -4.76 4.94 6.67
CA ALA A 114 -4.81 4.69 5.22
C ALA A 114 -3.71 5.45 4.46
N LYS A 115 -3.46 6.71 4.82
CA LYS A 115 -2.37 7.51 4.24
C LYS A 115 -0.99 6.93 4.56
N ALA A 116 -0.77 6.42 5.78
CA ALA A 116 0.50 5.79 6.17
C ALA A 116 0.76 4.51 5.37
N VAL A 117 -0.28 3.69 5.14
CA VAL A 117 -0.18 2.49 4.27
C VAL A 117 0.15 2.90 2.83
N TYR A 118 -0.54 3.91 2.29
CA TYR A 118 -0.27 4.42 0.95
C TYR A 118 1.16 4.98 0.81
N ASP A 119 1.65 5.70 1.82
CA ASP A 119 3.04 6.18 1.84
C ASP A 119 4.05 5.03 1.90
N ALA A 120 3.77 3.98 2.67
CA ALA A 120 4.60 2.78 2.70
C ALA A 120 4.70 2.12 1.31
N LEU A 121 3.57 1.99 0.61
CA LEU A 121 3.54 1.45 -0.76
C LEU A 121 4.31 2.33 -1.74
N ARG A 122 4.18 3.66 -1.62
CA ARG A 122 4.94 4.62 -2.42
C ARG A 122 6.45 4.51 -2.18
N ASN A 123 6.86 4.27 -0.94
CA ASN A 123 8.28 4.13 -0.57
C ASN A 123 8.92 2.86 -1.16
N THR A 124 8.13 1.87 -1.56
CA THR A 124 8.62 0.66 -2.26
C THR A 124 9.30 0.96 -3.60
N ASN A 125 9.00 2.10 -4.25
CA ASN A 125 9.68 2.48 -5.49
C ASN A 125 10.91 3.37 -5.26
N LYS A 126 11.09 3.91 -4.05
CA LYS A 126 12.22 4.80 -3.75
C LYS A 126 13.52 4.01 -3.58
N PHE A 127 13.44 2.77 -3.14
CA PHE A 127 14.60 1.93 -2.94
C PHE A 127 15.06 1.35 -4.28
N VAL A 128 16.31 1.61 -4.63
CA VAL A 128 16.95 1.07 -5.84
C VAL A 128 17.57 -0.27 -5.46
N THR A 129 17.12 -1.34 -6.10
CA THR A 129 17.72 -2.66 -5.93
C THR A 129 18.84 -2.87 -6.94
N PRO A 130 19.78 -3.80 -6.71
CA PRO A 130 20.83 -4.13 -7.68
C PRO A 130 20.28 -4.49 -9.07
N VAL A 131 19.10 -5.12 -9.12
CA VAL A 131 18.39 -5.47 -10.37
C VAL A 131 18.00 -4.23 -11.19
N ASP A 132 17.82 -3.07 -10.53
CA ASP A 132 17.52 -1.81 -11.22
C ASP A 132 18.78 -1.07 -11.68
N TRP A 133 19.95 -1.41 -11.14
CA TRP A 133 21.22 -0.85 -11.61
C TRP A 133 21.58 -1.35 -13.01
N GLU A 134 21.34 -2.63 -13.27
CA GLU A 134 21.61 -3.26 -14.56
C GLU A 134 20.72 -2.73 -15.70
N LYS A 135 19.51 -2.25 -15.37
CA LYS A 135 18.54 -1.73 -16.35
C LYS A 135 18.79 -0.28 -16.78
N LYS A 136 19.73 0.44 -16.15
CA LYS A 136 20.02 1.85 -16.44
C LYS A 136 21.09 2.06 -17.53
N VAL A 137 21.59 0.98 -18.13
CA VAL A 137 22.57 1.01 -19.23
C VAL A 137 21.85 0.99 -20.58
#